data_AF-A0A0A8XQ45-F1
#
_entry.id   AF-A0A0A8XQ45-F1
#
_cell.length_a   1.000
_cell.length_b   1.000
_cell.length_c   1.000
_cell.angle_alpha   90.00
_cell.angle_beta   90.00
_cell.angle_gamma   90.00
#
_symmetry.space_group_name_H-M   'P 1'
#
loop_
_entity.id
_entity.type
_entity.pdbx_description
1 polymer ?
#
loop_
_entity_poly.entity_id
_entity_poly.type
_entity_poly.pdbx_seq_one_letter_code
_entity_poly.pdbx_strand_id
1 'polypeptide(L)'
;MAAVNQRDADILFLWKRYELLHEKSEEKQEVLRKISETVTHRRHVDSSVDFVGKLLFGVENGPSALQAVRPSGQPLVDDWDCLKRMVRIFEFHCGSLTQYGMKHMRAFANICNSGVTDTAMKQASIGACSSYNSARWSPLIQGYSA
;
A
#
# COMPACT_ATOMS: atom_id res chain seq x y z
N MET A 1 -24.27 -17.60 4.77
CA MET A 1 -22.91 -17.35 4.25
C MET A 1 -22.34 -16.15 4.99
N ALA A 2 -21.15 -16.26 5.55
CA ALA A 2 -20.49 -15.13 6.19
C ALA A 2 -20.01 -14.13 5.12
N ALA A 3 -20.11 -12.83 5.41
CA ALA A 3 -19.60 -11.80 4.51
C ALA A 3 -18.07 -11.83 4.46
N VAL A 4 -17.50 -11.48 3.30
CA VAL A 4 -16.05 -11.44 3.06
C VAL A 4 -15.64 -9.99 2.77
N ASN A 5 -14.52 -9.55 3.35
CA ASN A 5 -13.95 -8.24 3.06
C ASN A 5 -13.48 -8.18 1.60
N GLN A 6 -13.86 -7.13 0.87
CA GLN A 6 -13.50 -6.96 -0.55
C GLN A 6 -11.99 -7.03 -0.79
N ARG A 7 -11.16 -6.54 0.14
CA ARG A 7 -9.69 -6.58 0.01
C ARG A 7 -9.14 -8.00 0.11
N ASP A 8 -9.86 -8.91 0.76
CA ASP A 8 -9.43 -10.29 0.98
C ASP A 8 -10.00 -11.24 -0.09
N ALA A 9 -11.03 -10.81 -0.82
CA ALA A 9 -11.72 -11.60 -1.82
C ALA A 9 -10.77 -12.18 -2.89
N ASP A 10 -9.84 -11.38 -3.42
CA ASP A 10 -8.88 -11.81 -4.44
C ASP A 10 -7.96 -12.94 -3.95
N ILE A 11 -7.45 -12.81 -2.71
CA ILE A 11 -6.57 -13.82 -2.12
C ILE A 11 -7.35 -15.07 -1.79
N LEU A 12 -8.56 -14.93 -1.23
CA LEU A 12 -9.42 -16.07 -0.92
C LEU A 12 -9.81 -16.84 -2.18
N PHE A 13 -10.09 -16.14 -3.27
CA PHE A 13 -10.33 -16.76 -4.58
C PHE A 13 -9.11 -17.59 -5.04
N LEU A 14 -7.92 -16.99 -5.03
CA LEU A 14 -6.69 -17.70 -5.42
C LEU A 14 -6.41 -18.89 -4.52
N TRP A 15 -6.63 -18.75 -3.20
CA TRP A 15 -6.43 -19.82 -2.24
C TRP A 15 -7.39 -20.98 -2.48
N LYS A 16 -8.67 -20.70 -2.73
CA LYS A 16 -9.64 -21.74 -3.09
C LYS A 16 -9.32 -22.42 -4.42
N ARG A 17 -8.85 -21.67 -5.41
CA ARG A 17 -8.34 -22.27 -6.65
C ARG A 17 -7.15 -23.19 -6.38
N TYR A 18 -6.19 -22.78 -5.56
CA TYR A 18 -5.03 -23.59 -5.18
C TYR A 18 -5.43 -24.91 -4.51
N GLU A 19 -6.39 -24.89 -3.58
CA GLU A 19 -6.90 -26.07 -2.88
C GLU A 19 -7.53 -27.09 -3.85
N LEU A 20 -8.22 -26.62 -4.88
CA LEU A 20 -8.91 -27.46 -5.86
C LEU A 20 -7.97 -28.06 -6.93
N LEU A 21 -6.76 -27.53 -7.10
CA LEU A 21 -5.81 -28.01 -8.10
C LEU A 21 -5.04 -29.26 -7.66
N HIS A 22 -4.70 -30.12 -8.61
CA HIS A 22 -3.88 -31.30 -8.38
C HIS A 22 -2.46 -30.95 -7.92
N GLU A 23 -1.92 -31.68 -6.94
CA GLU A 23 -0.66 -31.34 -6.25
C GLU A 23 0.56 -31.16 -7.17
N LYS A 24 0.61 -31.89 -8.28
CA LYS A 24 1.75 -31.88 -9.20
C LYS A 24 1.50 -31.06 -10.47
N SER A 25 0.39 -30.32 -10.56
CA SER A 25 0.15 -29.49 -11.75
C SER A 25 1.01 -28.23 -11.72
N GLU A 26 1.55 -27.86 -12.88
CA GLU A 26 2.25 -26.58 -13.07
C GLU A 26 1.34 -25.40 -12.69
N GLU A 27 0.04 -25.52 -12.98
CA GLU A 27 -0.96 -24.52 -12.61
C GLU A 27 -1.02 -24.28 -11.10
N LYS A 28 -0.93 -25.34 -10.27
CA LYS A 28 -0.96 -25.19 -8.81
C LYS A 28 0.27 -24.44 -8.31
N GLN A 29 1.44 -24.71 -8.89
CA GLN A 29 2.67 -24.01 -8.57
C GLN A 29 2.59 -22.53 -8.97
N GLU A 30 2.05 -22.23 -10.15
CA GLU A 30 1.85 -20.85 -10.62
C GLU A 30 0.87 -20.07 -9.73
N VAL A 31 -0.26 -20.69 -9.33
CA VAL A 31 -1.21 -20.06 -8.40
C VAL A 31 -0.54 -19.81 -7.05
N LEU A 32 0.22 -20.77 -6.52
CA LEU A 32 0.95 -20.59 -5.26
C LEU A 32 1.97 -19.44 -5.34
N ARG A 33 2.72 -19.36 -6.44
CA ARG A 33 3.64 -18.25 -6.71
C ARG A 33 2.90 -16.91 -6.70
N LYS A 34 1.78 -16.81 -7.42
CA LYS A 34 0.96 -15.59 -7.48
C LYS A 34 0.44 -15.18 -6.10
N ILE A 35 0.01 -16.14 -5.28
CA ILE A 35 -0.41 -15.89 -3.88
C ILE A 35 0.77 -15.33 -3.08
N SER A 36 1.91 -16.01 -3.12
CA SER A 36 3.12 -15.61 -2.38
C SER A 36 3.57 -14.19 -2.74
N GLU A 37 3.62 -13.87 -4.04
CA GLU A 37 4.01 -12.54 -4.52
C GLU A 37 3.00 -11.47 -4.11
N THR A 38 1.70 -11.77 -4.19
CA THR A 38 0.65 -10.84 -3.77
C THR A 38 0.76 -10.56 -2.27
N VAL A 39 0.87 -11.59 -1.44
CA VAL A 39 1.00 -11.44 0.03
C VAL A 39 2.28 -10.68 0.39
N THR A 40 3.39 -10.99 -0.28
CA THR A 40 4.67 -10.31 -0.07
C THR A 40 4.57 -8.82 -0.41
N HIS A 41 3.94 -8.48 -1.53
CA HIS A 41 3.73 -7.10 -1.93
C HIS A 41 2.79 -6.35 -0.97
N ARG A 42 1.68 -6.98 -0.54
CA ARG A 42 0.77 -6.39 0.45
C ARG A 42 1.47 -6.09 1.77
N ARG A 43 2.29 -7.04 2.26
CA ARG A 43 3.11 -6.86 3.47
C ARG A 43 4.07 -5.69 3.31
N HIS A 44 4.77 -5.63 2.17
CA HIS A 44 5.69 -4.53 1.85
C HIS A 44 4.97 -3.18 1.93
N VAL A 45 3.85 -3.02 1.20
CA VAL A 45 3.08 -1.76 1.20
C VAL A 45 2.63 -1.38 2.61
N ASP A 46 2.08 -2.31 3.39
CA ASP A 46 1.68 -2.02 4.78
C ASP A 46 2.88 -1.59 5.64
N SER A 47 4.00 -2.31 5.58
CA SER A 47 5.19 -1.99 6.38
C SER A 47 5.85 -0.68 5.97
N SER A 48 5.87 -0.37 4.68
CA SER A 48 6.49 0.85 4.16
C SER A 48 5.66 2.08 4.54
N VAL A 49 4.33 2.01 4.45
CA VAL A 49 3.47 3.13 4.89
C VAL A 49 3.62 3.38 6.38
N ASP A 50 3.59 2.33 7.21
CA ASP A 50 3.82 2.43 8.65
C ASP A 50 5.18 3.07 8.97
N PHE A 51 6.23 2.62 8.31
CA PHE A 51 7.58 3.12 8.56
C PHE A 51 7.78 4.56 8.05
N VAL A 52 7.17 4.94 6.92
CA VAL A 52 7.09 6.35 6.50
C VAL A 52 6.45 7.21 7.59
N GLY A 53 5.35 6.77 8.19
CA GLY A 53 4.73 7.49 9.30
C GLY A 53 5.66 7.69 10.48
N LYS A 54 6.41 6.65 10.86
CA LYS A 54 7.41 6.72 11.94
C LYS A 54 8.56 7.68 11.62
N LEU A 55 9.00 7.74 10.37
CA LEU A 55 10.05 8.66 9.93
C LEU A 55 9.57 10.11 9.91
N LEU A 56 8.31 10.36 9.57
CA LEU A 56 7.74 11.71 9.47
C LEU A 56 7.29 12.28 10.82
N PHE A 57 6.68 11.47 11.67
CA PHE A 57 6.02 11.93 12.90
C PHE A 57 6.63 11.34 14.18
N GLY A 58 7.64 10.48 14.07
CA GLY A 58 8.25 9.77 15.18
C GLY A 58 7.61 8.40 15.46
N VAL A 59 8.33 7.53 16.15
CA VAL A 59 7.91 6.13 16.40
C VAL A 59 6.60 6.04 17.18
N GLU A 60 6.39 6.93 18.14
CA GLU A 60 5.21 6.94 19.00
C GLU A 60 3.99 7.53 18.28
N ASN A 61 4.16 8.67 17.58
CA ASN A 61 3.04 9.40 16.97
C ASN A 61 2.74 9.00 15.53
N GLY A 62 3.66 8.32 14.83
CA GLY A 62 3.48 7.88 13.45
C GLY A 62 2.19 7.10 13.22
N PRO A 63 1.94 6.00 13.95
CA PRO A 63 0.74 5.20 13.76
C PRO A 63 -0.55 5.97 13.98
N SER A 64 -0.63 6.79 15.04
CA SER A 64 -1.84 7.57 15.37
C SER A 64 -2.08 8.69 14.36
N ALA A 65 -1.03 9.38 13.90
CA ALA A 65 -1.11 10.42 12.87
C ALA A 65 -1.62 9.84 11.54
N LEU A 66 -1.10 8.69 11.09
CA LEU A 66 -1.53 8.07 9.85
C LEU A 66 -2.98 7.53 9.91
N GLN A 67 -3.42 7.05 11.08
CA GLN A 67 -4.74 6.42 11.23
C GLN A 67 -5.84 7.42 11.62
N ALA A 68 -5.49 8.65 11.98
CA ALA A 68 -6.43 9.68 12.41
C ALA A 68 -7.63 9.81 11.46
N VAL A 69 -8.84 9.76 12.03
CA VAL A 69 -10.09 9.91 11.29
C VAL A 69 -10.65 11.30 11.59
N ARG A 70 -10.92 12.05 10.52
CA ARG A 70 -11.51 13.38 10.64
C ARG A 70 -12.96 13.30 11.13
N PRO A 71 -13.47 14.34 11.81
CA PRO A 71 -14.87 14.44 12.19
C PRO A 71 -15.80 14.24 10.99
N SER A 72 -16.98 13.65 11.25
CA SER A 72 -17.99 13.45 10.21
C SER A 72 -18.36 14.78 9.54
N GLY A 73 -18.50 14.76 8.21
CA GLY A 73 -18.80 15.93 7.40
C GLY A 73 -17.57 16.71 6.90
N GLN A 74 -16.37 16.43 7.41
CA GLN A 74 -15.15 17.01 6.86
C GLN A 74 -14.61 16.24 5.65
N PRO A 75 -13.96 16.91 4.68
CA PRO A 75 -13.27 16.23 3.59
C PRO A 75 -12.09 15.41 4.11
N LEU A 76 -11.75 14.33 3.39
CA LEU A 76 -10.61 13.46 3.73
C LEU A 76 -9.28 14.23 3.76
N VAL A 77 -9.09 15.11 2.77
CA VAL A 77 -7.89 15.92 2.58
C VAL A 77 -8.30 17.34 2.20
N ASP A 78 -7.51 18.33 2.61
CA ASP A 78 -7.74 19.73 2.26
C ASP A 78 -7.13 20.10 0.89
N ASP A 79 -5.96 19.53 0.55
CA ASP A 79 -5.29 19.68 -0.73
C ASP A 79 -5.24 18.32 -1.49
N TRP A 80 -6.09 18.18 -2.50
CA TRP A 80 -6.16 16.99 -3.36
C TRP A 80 -4.94 16.82 -4.25
N ASP A 81 -4.28 17.92 -4.65
CA ASP A 81 -3.06 17.84 -5.43
C ASP A 81 -1.89 17.40 -4.56
N CYS A 82 -1.84 17.82 -3.29
CA CYS A 82 -0.93 17.23 -2.31
C CYS A 82 -1.13 15.72 -2.21
N LEU A 83 -2.38 15.25 -2.05
CA LEU A 83 -2.64 13.81 -1.93
C LEU A 83 -2.05 13.03 -3.11
N LYS A 84 -2.29 13.51 -4.34
CA LYS A 84 -1.73 12.91 -5.55
C LYS A 84 -0.20 12.92 -5.55
N ARG A 85 0.42 14.03 -5.16
CA ARG A 85 1.89 14.13 -5.07
C ARG A 85 2.47 13.16 -4.04
N MET A 86 1.90 13.06 -2.85
CA MET A 86 2.36 12.12 -1.80
C MET A 86 2.25 10.66 -2.26
N VAL A 87 1.15 10.30 -2.93
CA VAL A 87 0.99 8.96 -3.53
C VAL A 87 2.04 8.71 -4.60
N ARG A 88 2.27 9.64 -5.54
CA ARG A 88 3.28 9.47 -6.60
C ARG A 88 4.70 9.34 -6.06
N ILE A 89 5.06 10.16 -5.06
CA ILE A 89 6.37 10.10 -4.40
C ILE A 89 6.56 8.73 -3.74
N PHE A 90 5.53 8.23 -3.03
CA PHE A 90 5.57 6.90 -2.45
C PHE A 90 5.74 5.83 -3.53
N GLU A 91 4.89 5.82 -4.56
CA GLU A 91 4.92 4.78 -5.59
C GLU A 91 6.24 4.75 -6.37
N PHE A 92 6.85 5.92 -6.61
CA PHE A 92 8.15 6.01 -7.27
C PHE A 92 9.25 5.27 -6.49
N HIS A 93 9.22 5.34 -5.16
CA HIS A 93 10.25 4.73 -4.31
C HIS A 93 9.88 3.34 -3.79
N CYS A 94 8.59 3.05 -3.62
CA CYS A 94 8.08 1.88 -2.93
C CYS A 94 7.36 0.89 -3.84
N GLY A 95 7.10 1.25 -5.11
CA GLY A 95 6.27 0.48 -6.02
C GLY A 95 4.79 0.88 -5.94
N SER A 96 4.03 0.44 -6.95
CA SER A 96 2.60 0.69 -7.10
C SER A 96 1.84 0.24 -5.86
N LEU A 97 0.81 1.00 -5.48
CA LEU A 97 -0.09 0.63 -4.40
C LEU A 97 -0.96 -0.57 -4.76
N THR A 98 -1.24 -0.79 -6.06
CA THR A 98 -2.30 -1.68 -6.54
C THR A 98 -3.67 -1.33 -5.92
N GLN A 99 -4.70 -2.12 -6.22
CA GLN A 99 -6.01 -1.95 -5.57
C GLN A 99 -5.96 -2.16 -4.05
N TYR A 100 -5.04 -3.00 -3.56
CA TYR A 100 -4.90 -3.25 -2.12
C TYR A 100 -4.43 -2.00 -1.37
N GLY A 101 -3.38 -1.34 -1.85
CA GLY A 101 -2.72 -0.21 -1.21
C GLY A 101 -3.59 1.05 -1.16
N MET A 102 -4.67 1.12 -1.94
CA MET A 102 -5.68 2.17 -1.81
C MET A 102 -6.30 2.25 -0.40
N LYS A 103 -6.17 1.20 0.42
CA LYS A 103 -6.51 1.25 1.85
C LYS A 103 -5.75 2.35 2.62
N HIS A 104 -4.58 2.75 2.13
CA HIS A 104 -3.70 3.73 2.77
C HIS A 104 -3.93 5.17 2.31
N MET A 105 -4.94 5.43 1.48
CA MET A 105 -5.25 6.80 1.02
C MET A 105 -5.48 7.79 2.17
N ARG A 106 -6.05 7.34 3.29
CA ARG A 106 -6.19 8.16 4.49
C ARG A 106 -4.84 8.53 5.11
N ALA A 107 -3.88 7.61 5.12
CA ALA A 107 -2.53 7.88 5.63
C ALA A 107 -1.86 8.98 4.81
N PHE A 108 -1.91 8.90 3.48
CA PHE A 108 -1.39 9.95 2.59
C PHE A 108 -2.14 11.29 2.74
N ALA A 109 -3.47 11.25 2.95
CA ALA A 109 -4.25 12.44 3.24
C ALA A 109 -3.81 13.09 4.56
N ASN A 110 -3.59 12.31 5.61
CA ASN A 110 -3.13 12.83 6.90
C ASN A 110 -1.71 13.41 6.83
N ILE A 111 -0.84 12.83 6.01
CA ILE A 111 0.49 13.40 5.69
C ILE A 111 0.33 14.79 5.07
N CYS A 112 -0.56 14.94 4.09
CA CYS A 112 -0.86 16.25 3.48
C CYS A 112 -1.45 17.24 4.46
N ASN A 113 -2.45 16.82 5.24
CA ASN A 113 -3.13 17.66 6.21
C ASN A 113 -2.19 18.14 7.34
N SER A 114 -1.07 17.44 7.56
CA SER A 114 -0.03 17.81 8.52
C SER A 114 1.03 18.76 7.96
N GLY A 115 0.90 19.18 6.70
CA GLY A 115 1.83 20.10 6.05
C GLY A 115 3.19 19.50 5.70
N VAL A 116 3.29 18.17 5.57
CA VAL A 116 4.53 17.50 5.18
C VAL A 116 4.93 17.92 3.76
N THR A 117 6.21 18.25 3.59
CA THR A 117 6.76 18.65 2.29
C THR A 117 7.05 17.44 1.39
N ASP A 118 7.01 17.66 0.08
CA ASP A 118 7.40 16.65 -0.92
C ASP A 118 8.81 16.09 -0.65
N THR A 119 9.76 16.94 -0.22
CA THR A 119 11.11 16.51 0.14
C THR A 119 11.14 15.59 1.35
N ALA A 120 10.38 15.89 2.40
CA ALA A 120 10.31 15.03 3.58
C ALA A 120 9.66 13.68 3.24
N MET A 121 8.57 13.68 2.48
CA MET A 121 7.93 12.46 1.99
C MET A 121 8.87 11.60 1.14
N LYS A 122 9.66 12.25 0.26
CA LYS A 122 10.67 11.59 -0.56
C LYS A 122 11.73 10.89 0.29
N GLN A 123 12.32 11.59 1.26
CA GLN A 123 13.35 11.00 2.12
C GLN A 123 12.79 9.87 2.98
N ALA A 124 11.59 10.03 3.52
CA ALA A 124 10.92 8.98 4.26
C ALA A 124 10.65 7.74 3.39
N SER A 125 10.18 7.93 2.15
CA SER A 125 9.92 6.84 1.22
C SER A 125 11.21 6.11 0.80
N ILE A 126 12.30 6.83 0.56
CA ILE A 126 13.63 6.24 0.30
C ILE A 126 14.08 5.41 1.51
N GLY A 127 13.99 5.98 2.72
CA GLY A 127 14.37 5.29 3.96
C GLY A 127 13.53 4.04 4.21
N ALA A 128 12.26 4.03 3.80
CA ALA A 128 11.35 2.92 4.04
C ALA A 128 11.40 1.80 2.99
N CYS A 129 11.92 2.06 1.79
CA CYS A 129 11.77 1.16 0.65
C CYS A 129 13.08 0.76 -0.05
N SER A 130 14.23 1.22 0.44
CA SER A 130 15.55 1.04 -0.20
C SER A 130 15.96 -0.41 -0.48
N SER A 131 15.44 -1.40 0.25
CA SER A 131 15.80 -2.81 0.10
C SER A 131 14.78 -3.65 -0.69
N TYR A 132 13.66 -3.07 -1.14
CA TYR A 132 12.59 -3.84 -1.79
C TYR A 132 12.71 -3.81 -3.32
N ASN A 133 12.78 -5.00 -3.93
CA ASN A 133 12.72 -5.11 -5.39
C ASN A 133 11.26 -4.98 -5.87
N SER A 134 10.90 -3.77 -6.29
CA SER A 134 9.57 -3.44 -6.81
C SER A 134 9.42 -3.66 -8.32
N ALA A 135 10.37 -4.30 -9.03
CA ALA A 135 10.39 -4.32 -10.50
C ALA A 135 9.05 -4.75 -11.13
N ARG A 136 8.41 -5.81 -10.61
CA ARG A 136 7.08 -6.26 -11.08
C ARG A 136 5.95 -5.27 -10.78
N TRP A 137 6.08 -4.55 -9.68
CA TRP A 137 5.11 -3.59 -9.17
C TRP A 137 5.52 -2.15 -9.50
N SER A 138 6.42 -1.95 -10.47
CA SER A 138 6.89 -0.61 -10.80
C SER A 138 5.74 0.22 -11.35
N PRO A 139 5.50 1.45 -10.86
CA PRO A 139 4.50 2.33 -11.44
C PRO A 139 4.85 2.72 -12.88
N LEU A 140 6.10 2.55 -13.33
CA LEU A 140 6.48 2.74 -14.73
C LEU A 140 5.86 1.69 -15.67
N ILE A 141 5.53 0.51 -15.14
CA ILE A 141 4.88 -0.59 -15.89
C ILE A 141 3.37 -0.55 -15.68
N GLN A 142 2.93 -0.34 -14.44
CA GLN A 142 1.50 -0.44 -14.07
C GLN A 142 0.74 0.89 -14.15
N GLY A 143 1.46 2.01 -14.33
CA GLY A 143 0.93 3.35 -14.14
C GLY A 143 0.95 3.77 -12.67
N TYR A 144 0.88 5.08 -12.45
CA TYR A 144 0.66 5.64 -11.11
C TYR A 144 -0.83 5.55 -10.74
N SER A 145 -1.11 5.36 -9.46
CA SER A 145 -2.48 5.34 -8.93
C SER A 145 -3.12 6.73 -8.89
N ALA A 146 -2.31 7.79 -9.01
CA ALA A 146 -2.71 9.20 -8.93
C ALA A 146 -2.24 10.02 -10.12
#